data_AF-A0A969F6E7-F1
#
_entry.id   AF-A0A969F6E7-F1
#
_cell.length_a   1.000
_cell.length_b   1.000
_cell.length_c   1.000
_cell.angle_alpha   90.00
_cell.angle_beta   90.00
_cell.angle_gamma   90.00
#
_symmetry.space_group_name_H-M   'P 1'
#
loop_
_entity.id
_entity.type
_entity.pdbx_description
1 polymer ?
#
loop_
_entity_poly.entity_id
_entity_poly.type
_entity_poly.pdbx_seq_one_letter_code
_entity_poly.pdbx_strand_id
1 'polypeptide(L)'
;MQRGPAITQFGVEPGYVEKPGPDGEPKQHKVRIGQIAALQKDLALALAAQRLRIQAPVPGQGVVGIEVPNAEISMVHLRSIVESDNFQSLKAPLAVGMGRDVSGTAVAVDLAKMPHLLVAGTTGSGKSVCINALISLPGF
;
A
#
# COMPACT_ATOMS: atom_id res chain seq x y z
N MET A 1 -4.08 -11.82 -0.69
CA MET A 1 -4.36 -10.64 -1.52
C MET A 1 -5.14 -9.66 -0.69
N GLN A 2 -4.74 -8.40 -0.65
CA GLN A 2 -5.45 -7.31 0.04
C GLN A 2 -5.74 -6.23 -0.99
N ARG A 3 -7.02 -5.91 -1.21
CA ARG A 3 -7.42 -4.91 -2.21
C ARG A 3 -7.80 -3.62 -1.49
N GLY A 4 -7.04 -2.58 -1.72
CA GLY A 4 -7.32 -1.22 -1.25
C GLY A 4 -8.01 -0.39 -2.35
N PRO A 5 -8.26 0.91 -2.08
CA PRO A 5 -8.98 1.78 -3.00
C PRO A 5 -8.23 2.01 -4.32
N ALA A 6 -6.92 2.24 -4.25
CA ALA A 6 -6.09 2.58 -5.42
C ALA A 6 -5.12 1.46 -5.82
N ILE A 7 -4.77 0.57 -4.89
CA ILE A 7 -3.78 -0.48 -5.11
C ILE A 7 -4.27 -1.81 -4.53
N THR A 8 -3.79 -2.90 -5.11
CA THR A 8 -3.92 -4.25 -4.56
C THR A 8 -2.54 -4.76 -4.17
N GLN A 9 -2.42 -5.27 -2.96
CA GLN A 9 -1.21 -5.90 -2.44
C GLN A 9 -1.31 -7.44 -2.54
N PHE A 10 -0.32 -8.02 -3.19
CA PHE A 10 -0.11 -9.47 -3.30
C PHE A 10 1.07 -9.88 -2.44
N GLY A 11 0.91 -10.94 -1.65
CA GLY A 11 2.02 -11.63 -1.01
C GLY A 11 2.44 -12.79 -1.90
N VAL A 12 3.70 -12.82 -2.30
CA VAL A 12 4.26 -13.85 -3.19
C VAL A 12 5.40 -14.56 -2.49
N GLU A 13 5.32 -15.87 -2.43
CA GLU A 13 6.41 -16.71 -1.93
C GLU A 13 7.42 -16.99 -3.05
N PRO A 14 8.74 -16.87 -2.80
CA PRO A 14 9.74 -17.22 -3.80
C PRO A 14 9.66 -18.72 -4.13
N GLY A 15 9.35 -19.03 -5.39
CA GLY A 15 9.32 -20.39 -5.91
C GLY A 15 10.71 -21.00 -6.14
N TYR A 16 10.75 -22.09 -6.90
CA TYR A 16 11.97 -22.80 -7.29
C TYR A 16 12.05 -22.86 -8.82
N VAL A 17 13.28 -22.78 -9.34
CA VAL A 17 13.59 -22.99 -10.76
C VAL A 17 14.49 -24.19 -10.91
N GLU A 18 14.22 -25.04 -11.88
CA GLU A 18 15.09 -26.18 -12.21
C GLU A 18 16.25 -25.70 -13.08
N LYS A 19 17.46 -26.10 -12.70
CA LYS A 19 18.66 -25.88 -13.50
C LYS A 19 19.38 -27.20 -13.71
N PRO A 20 19.95 -27.46 -14.91
CA PRO A 20 20.77 -28.63 -15.13
C PRO A 20 21.94 -28.62 -14.15
N GLY A 21 22.10 -29.72 -13.42
CA GLY A 21 23.27 -29.93 -12.58
C GLY A 21 24.51 -30.22 -13.42
N PRO A 22 25.71 -30.23 -12.80
CA PRO A 22 26.95 -30.63 -13.46
C PRO A 22 26.87 -32.02 -14.11
N ASP A 23 26.02 -32.89 -13.56
CA ASP A 23 25.83 -34.28 -13.97
C ASP A 23 24.65 -34.46 -14.95
N GLY A 24 24.01 -33.38 -15.40
CA GLY A 24 22.82 -33.40 -16.27
C GLY A 24 21.48 -33.57 -15.52
N GLU A 25 21.51 -34.00 -14.25
CA GLU A 25 20.32 -34.14 -13.41
C GLU A 25 19.71 -32.76 -13.02
N PRO A 26 18.38 -32.58 -13.10
CA PRO A 26 17.74 -31.32 -12.73
C PRO A 26 17.86 -31.05 -11.22
N LYS A 27 18.38 -29.88 -10.85
CA LYS A 27 18.45 -29.40 -9.46
C LYS A 27 17.57 -28.18 -9.26
N GLN A 28 16.70 -28.26 -8.25
CA GLN A 28 15.87 -27.14 -7.83
C GLN A 28 16.70 -26.05 -7.14
N HIS A 29 16.56 -24.82 -7.62
CA HIS A 29 17.18 -23.64 -7.04
C HIS A 29 16.10 -22.67 -6.60
N LYS A 30 16.12 -22.28 -5.33
CA LYS A 30 15.19 -21.27 -4.82
C LYS A 30 15.41 -19.94 -5.54
N VAL A 31 14.33 -19.32 -6.00
CA VAL A 31 14.36 -18.00 -6.62
C VAL A 31 14.82 -17.00 -5.57
N ARG A 32 15.85 -16.22 -5.90
CA ARG A 32 16.37 -15.20 -4.99
C ARG A 32 15.44 -14.00 -5.02
N ILE A 33 15.25 -13.37 -3.86
CA ILE A 33 14.41 -12.17 -3.72
C ILE A 33 14.87 -11.05 -4.68
N GLY A 34 16.19 -10.86 -4.83
CA GLY A 34 16.75 -9.89 -5.77
C GLY A 34 16.41 -10.16 -7.24
N GLN A 35 16.18 -11.43 -7.63
CA GLN A 35 15.75 -11.76 -8.99
C GLN A 35 14.30 -11.32 -9.23
N ILE A 36 13.42 -11.49 -8.24
CA ILE A 36 12.03 -11.02 -8.31
C ILE A 36 12.01 -9.49 -8.41
N ALA A 37 12.79 -8.80 -7.58
CA ALA A 37 12.89 -7.33 -7.61
C ALA A 37 13.42 -6.81 -8.96
N ALA A 38 14.37 -7.51 -9.58
CA ALA A 38 14.91 -7.13 -10.89
C ALA A 38 13.87 -7.22 -12.02
N LEU A 39 12.89 -8.12 -11.90
CA LEU A 39 11.80 -8.31 -12.87
C LEU A 39 10.67 -7.30 -12.73
N GLN A 40 10.80 -6.25 -11.91
CA GLN A 40 9.74 -5.27 -11.67
C GLN A 40 9.11 -4.69 -12.96
N LYS A 41 9.93 -4.40 -13.97
CA LYS A 41 9.45 -3.85 -15.26
C LYS A 41 8.67 -4.89 -16.07
N ASP A 42 9.19 -6.11 -16.14
CA ASP A 42 8.57 -7.20 -16.89
C ASP A 42 7.25 -7.63 -16.23
N LEU A 43 7.21 -7.66 -14.89
CA LEU A 43 6.00 -7.88 -14.13
C LEU A 43 4.97 -6.76 -14.35
N ALA A 44 5.40 -5.50 -14.45
CA ALA A 44 4.51 -4.38 -14.73
C ALA A 44 3.87 -4.53 -16.13
N LEU A 45 4.68 -4.92 -17.12
CA LEU A 45 4.20 -5.20 -18.47
C LEU A 45 3.21 -6.37 -18.49
N ALA A 46 3.54 -7.49 -17.85
CA ALA A 46 2.70 -8.68 -17.79
C ALA A 46 1.36 -8.43 -17.08
N LEU A 47 1.34 -7.54 -16.09
CA LEU A 47 0.13 -7.16 -15.35
C LEU A 47 -0.59 -5.95 -15.95
N ALA A 48 -0.16 -5.46 -17.12
CA ALA A 48 -0.68 -4.24 -17.77
C ALA A 48 -0.75 -3.03 -16.83
N ALA A 49 0.19 -2.94 -15.89
CA ALA A 49 0.27 -1.90 -14.89
C ALA A 49 1.28 -0.81 -15.29
N GLN A 50 0.93 0.46 -15.10
CA GLN A 50 1.84 1.57 -15.42
C GLN A 50 3.14 1.52 -14.60
N ARG A 51 3.04 1.20 -13.31
CA ARG A 51 4.16 1.01 -12.38
C ARG A 51 3.76 0.03 -11.29
N LEU A 52 4.72 -0.77 -10.83
CA LEU A 52 4.59 -1.65 -9.66
C LEU A 52 5.51 -1.19 -8.54
N ARG A 53 5.16 -1.49 -7.29
CA ARG A 53 6.07 -1.36 -6.14
C ARG A 53 6.31 -2.73 -5.52
N ILE A 54 7.58 -3.08 -5.36
CA ILE A 54 8.00 -4.34 -4.74
C ILE A 54 8.58 -4.03 -3.36
N GLN A 55 8.02 -4.64 -2.33
CA GLN A 55 8.53 -4.62 -0.96
C GLN A 55 9.10 -6.00 -0.63
N ALA A 56 10.42 -6.08 -0.47
CA ALA A 56 11.07 -7.35 -0.25
C ALA A 56 12.25 -7.25 0.73
N PRO A 57 12.30 -8.08 1.80
CA PRO A 57 11.22 -8.91 2.33
C PRO A 57 10.13 -8.06 3.01
N VAL A 58 8.91 -8.58 3.14
CA VAL A 58 7.90 -7.96 4.01
C VAL A 58 8.33 -8.17 5.48
N PRO A 59 8.45 -7.10 6.29
CA PRO A 59 8.87 -7.23 7.68
C PRO A 59 8.00 -8.24 8.45
N GLY A 60 8.65 -9.21 9.11
CA GLY A 60 7.97 -10.24 9.89
C GLY A 60 7.25 -11.32 9.07
N GLN A 61 7.38 -11.32 7.73
CA GLN A 61 6.75 -12.32 6.86
C GLN A 61 7.76 -12.92 5.86
N GLY A 62 7.60 -14.21 5.55
CA GLY A 62 8.44 -14.95 4.60
C GLY A 62 8.12 -14.70 3.12
N VAL A 63 7.51 -13.55 2.80
CA VAL A 63 6.94 -13.25 1.47
C VAL A 63 7.49 -11.95 0.89
N VAL A 64 7.34 -11.82 -0.43
CA VAL A 64 7.55 -10.59 -1.19
C VAL A 64 6.21 -9.90 -1.39
N GLY A 65 6.10 -8.64 -0.98
CA GLY A 65 4.92 -7.82 -1.20
C GLY A 65 5.00 -7.15 -2.57
N ILE A 66 3.99 -7.34 -3.41
CA ILE A 66 3.85 -6.67 -4.70
C ILE A 66 2.60 -5.81 -4.67
N GLU A 67 2.77 -4.50 -4.79
CA GLU A 67 1.68 -3.54 -4.90
C GLU A 67 1.44 -3.22 -6.38
N VAL A 68 0.23 -3.51 -6.84
CA VAL A 68 -0.24 -3.30 -8.21
C VAL A 68 -1.34 -2.24 -8.19
N PRO A 69 -1.24 -1.16 -8.99
CA PRO A 69 -2.34 -0.21 -9.15
C PRO A 69 -3.61 -0.91 -9.64
N ASN A 70 -4.75 -0.55 -9.07
CA ASN A 70 -6.03 -1.05 -9.54
C ASN A 70 -6.35 -0.44 -10.91
N ALA A 71 -6.97 -1.22 -11.81
CA ALA A 71 -7.49 -0.71 -13.07
C ALA A 71 -8.58 0.36 -12.85
N GLU A 72 -9.40 0.16 -11.83
CA GLU A 72 -10.40 1.13 -11.36
C GLU A 72 -10.10 1.54 -9.92
N ILE A 73 -9.86 2.84 -9.71
CA ILE A 73 -9.60 3.42 -8.40
C ILE A 73 -10.94 3.77 -7.75
N SER A 74 -11.15 3.28 -6.53
CA SER A 74 -12.34 3.64 -5.74
C SER A 74 -12.14 4.97 -5.03
N MET A 75 -13.12 5.87 -5.16
CA MET A 75 -13.11 7.16 -4.46
C MET A 75 -13.27 6.95 -2.95
N VAL A 76 -12.40 7.58 -2.16
CA VAL A 76 -12.50 7.57 -0.69
C VAL A 76 -13.25 8.82 -0.24
N HIS A 77 -14.48 8.64 0.22
CA HIS A 77 -15.28 9.73 0.77
C HIS A 77 -14.91 10.00 2.22
N LEU A 78 -14.67 11.27 2.56
CA LEU A 78 -14.34 11.71 3.92
C LEU A 78 -15.40 11.25 4.94
N ARG A 79 -16.69 11.35 4.58
CA ARG A 79 -17.81 10.84 5.41
C ARG A 79 -17.60 9.40 5.86
N SER A 80 -17.19 8.52 4.94
CA SER A 80 -16.97 7.10 5.25
C SER A 80 -15.82 6.85 6.23
N ILE A 81 -14.93 7.83 6.42
CA ILE A 81 -13.85 7.77 7.40
C ILE A 81 -14.36 8.25 8.76
N VAL A 82 -15.10 9.35 8.79
CA VAL A 82 -15.68 9.93 10.01
C VAL A 82 -16.69 8.99 10.66
N GLU A 83 -17.51 8.32 9.86
CA GLU A 83 -18.50 7.35 10.32
C GLU A 83 -17.88 5.99 10.69
N SER A 84 -16.58 5.80 10.48
CA SER A 84 -15.91 4.54 10.82
C SER A 84 -15.68 4.39 12.32
N ASP A 85 -15.72 3.13 12.80
CA ASP A 85 -15.41 2.81 14.20
C ASP A 85 -14.01 3.29 14.60
N ASN A 86 -13.03 3.23 13.69
CA ASN A 86 -11.67 3.71 13.94
C ASN A 86 -11.62 5.21 14.26
N PHE A 87 -12.47 6.03 13.63
CA PHE A 87 -12.55 7.45 13.95
C PHE A 87 -13.36 7.68 15.22
N GLN A 88 -14.54 7.06 15.34
CA GLN A 88 -15.46 7.23 16.48
C GLN A 88 -14.85 6.78 17.82
N SER A 89 -14.05 5.70 17.80
CA SER A 89 -13.38 5.18 18.98
C SER A 89 -12.18 6.01 19.44
N LEU A 90 -11.61 6.86 18.58
CA LEU A 90 -10.42 7.65 18.88
C LEU A 90 -10.66 8.66 20.01
N LYS A 91 -11.91 9.17 20.14
CA LYS A 91 -12.38 10.12 21.17
C LYS A 91 -11.39 11.24 21.48
N ALA A 92 -10.68 11.73 20.45
CA ALA A 92 -9.66 12.75 20.59
C ALA A 92 -10.20 14.11 20.14
N PRO A 93 -9.85 15.21 20.84
CA PRO A 93 -10.32 16.55 20.48
C PRO A 93 -9.75 17.03 19.14
N LEU A 94 -8.58 16.52 18.73
CA LEU A 94 -7.96 16.81 17.44
C LEU A 94 -7.91 15.56 16.55
N ALA A 95 -8.98 14.76 16.56
CA ALA A 95 -9.13 13.60 15.70
C ALA A 95 -9.23 14.03 14.22
N VAL A 96 -8.37 13.48 13.38
CA VAL A 96 -8.38 13.73 11.93
C VAL A 96 -8.45 12.43 11.13
N GLY A 97 -9.32 12.41 10.12
CA GLY A 97 -9.43 11.31 9.17
C GLY A 97 -8.41 11.44 8.05
N MET A 98 -7.52 10.45 7.91
CA MET A 98 -6.42 10.47 6.92
C MET A 98 -6.82 9.82 5.59
N GLY A 99 -7.80 8.91 5.60
CA GLY A 99 -8.24 8.17 4.41
C GLY A 99 -8.35 6.68 4.68
N ARG A 100 -8.02 5.85 3.69
CA ARG A 100 -7.97 4.38 3.82
C ARG A 100 -6.58 3.86 3.50
N ASP A 101 -6.18 2.81 4.20
CA ASP A 101 -4.93 2.11 3.90
C ASP A 101 -5.06 1.16 2.69
N VAL A 102 -4.00 0.38 2.43
CA VAL A 102 -3.92 -0.58 1.33
C VAL A 102 -4.86 -1.78 1.49
N SER A 103 -5.40 -2.00 2.69
CA SER A 103 -6.43 -3.02 2.96
C SER A 103 -7.84 -2.44 2.83
N GLY A 104 -7.97 -1.13 2.61
CA GLY A 104 -9.25 -0.43 2.60
C GLY A 104 -9.76 -0.05 3.99
N THR A 105 -8.99 -0.28 5.04
CA THR A 105 -9.37 0.07 6.42
C THR A 105 -9.27 1.58 6.61
N ALA A 106 -10.28 2.18 7.26
CA ALA A 106 -10.30 3.61 7.55
C ALA A 106 -9.19 3.97 8.55
N VAL A 107 -8.44 5.03 8.27
CA VAL A 107 -7.33 5.50 9.11
C VAL A 107 -7.69 6.87 9.68
N ALA A 108 -7.63 6.96 11.01
CA ALA A 108 -7.80 8.18 11.77
C ALA A 108 -6.63 8.34 12.75
N VAL A 109 -6.20 9.57 13.01
CA VAL A 109 -5.11 9.89 13.92
C VAL A 109 -5.47 11.06 14.82
N ASP A 110 -4.82 11.13 15.98
CA ASP A 110 -4.96 12.26 16.91
C ASP A 110 -3.81 13.23 16.69
N LEU A 111 -4.11 14.42 16.18
CA LEU A 111 -3.11 15.44 15.89
C LEU A 111 -2.44 15.96 17.17
N ALA A 112 -3.05 15.82 18.35
CA ALA A 112 -2.40 16.19 19.62
C ALA A 112 -1.17 15.31 19.92
N LYS A 113 -1.15 14.06 19.44
CA LYS A 113 0.01 13.16 19.53
C LYS A 113 1.07 13.43 18.45
N MET A 114 0.71 14.25 17.46
CA MET A 114 1.57 14.68 16.35
C MET A 114 1.53 16.21 16.27
N PRO A 115 2.12 16.91 17.25
CA PRO A 115 1.88 18.34 17.47
C PRO A 115 2.24 19.22 16.27
N HIS A 116 3.04 18.70 15.34
CA HIS A 116 3.36 19.34 14.06
C HIS A 116 3.24 18.31 12.93
N LEU A 117 2.65 18.73 11.81
CA LEU A 117 2.46 17.91 10.61
C LEU A 117 3.05 18.64 9.38
N LEU A 118 3.88 17.95 8.61
CA LEU A 118 4.41 18.44 7.33
C LEU A 118 3.66 17.78 6.17
N VAL A 119 3.03 18.58 5.31
CA VAL A 119 2.34 18.09 4.09
C VAL A 119 3.06 18.63 2.85
N ALA A 120 3.69 17.74 2.07
CA ALA A 120 4.47 18.07 0.88
C ALA A 120 4.14 17.15 -0.31
N GLY A 121 4.51 17.54 -1.53
CA GLY A 121 4.13 16.85 -2.78
C GLY A 121 4.01 17.79 -3.99
N THR A 122 3.82 17.24 -5.18
CA THR A 122 3.74 18.00 -6.46
C THR A 122 2.33 18.54 -6.73
N THR A 123 2.16 19.41 -7.73
CA THR A 123 0.84 19.88 -8.17
C THR A 123 0.00 18.70 -8.65
N GLY A 124 -1.29 18.67 -8.28
CA GLY A 124 -2.20 17.57 -8.63
C GLY A 124 -2.09 16.33 -7.73
N SER A 125 -1.15 16.28 -6.78
CA SER A 125 -0.98 15.12 -5.88
C SER A 125 -2.00 15.05 -4.72
N GLY A 126 -2.96 15.98 -4.66
CA GLY A 126 -4.01 15.98 -3.63
C GLY A 126 -3.69 16.74 -2.33
N LYS A 127 -2.58 17.50 -2.23
CA LYS A 127 -2.22 18.24 -1.01
C LYS A 127 -3.32 19.18 -0.50
N SER A 128 -3.89 20.02 -1.37
CA SER A 128 -4.94 20.97 -0.97
C SER A 128 -6.21 20.24 -0.53
N VAL A 129 -6.54 19.11 -1.17
CA VAL A 129 -7.67 18.25 -0.78
C VAL A 129 -7.40 17.63 0.60
N CYS A 130 -6.18 17.17 0.86
CA CYS A 130 -5.78 16.65 2.17
C CYS A 130 -5.94 17.71 3.27
N ILE A 131 -5.41 18.93 3.06
CA ILE A 131 -5.54 20.03 4.04
C ILE A 131 -7.02 20.37 4.28
N ASN A 132 -7.83 20.47 3.23
CA ASN A 132 -9.26 20.73 3.36
C ASN A 132 -9.97 19.61 4.11
N ALA A 133 -9.60 18.36 3.89
CA ALA A 133 -10.14 17.22 4.63
C ALA A 133 -9.78 17.27 6.11
N LEU A 134 -8.59 17.75 6.49
CA LEU A 134 -8.21 17.93 7.90
C LEU A 134 -9.05 19.03 8.58
N ILE A 135 -9.35 20.12 7.87
CA ILE A 135 -10.06 21.29 8.43
C ILE A 135 -11.59 21.08 8.43
N SER A 136 -12.14 20.36 7.46
CA SER A 136 -13.60 20.22 7.28
C SER A 136 -14.24 19.18 8.21
N LEU A 137 -13.48 18.57 9.12
CA LEU A 137 -13.98 17.54 10.02
C LEU A 137 -14.80 18.15 11.16
N PRO A 138 -15.95 17.54 11.52
CA PRO A 138 -16.77 18.02 12.63
C PRO A 138 -15.99 17.83 13.93
N GLY A 139 -15.64 18.95 14.56
CA GLY A 139 -14.69 19.00 15.68
C GLY A 139 -14.13 20.41 15.91
N PHE A 140 -14.29 21.29 14.92
CA PHE A 140 -14.35 22.75 15.09
C PHE A 140 -15.78 23.25 14.89
#